data_AF-A0AAV9Y321-F1
#
_entry.id   AF-A0AAV9Y321-F1
#
_cell.length_a   1.000
_cell.length_b   1.000
_cell.length_c   1.000
_cell.angle_alpha   90.00
_cell.angle_beta   90.00
_cell.angle_gamma   90.00
#
_symmetry.space_group_name_H-M   'P 1'
#
loop_
_entity.id
_entity.type
_entity.pdbx_description
1 polymer ?
#
loop_
_entity_poly.entity_id
_entity_poly.type
_entity_poly.pdbx_seq_one_letter_code
_entity_poly.pdbx_strand_id
1 'polypeptide(L)'
;MLNSFLLGNITNQYGTNLIEYYIVNNSDNKKISEYFLGFTIIIVLLLFYYYGINGELIVISAVFPSLIIIYVLRKQIYTELGIRSFSELFIIGSTFSVIITLALESIVFYMLKLNDYNEDANSNSEISIHCNCISNSSFIIKYGCIKGLIYCLIIMIIKYIVIIGLIEELSKLIGLLTLKYELYDLNIKSNFFTHYISSNYGYVLSGISCSLGFATVENIAYLINCDNDIYKMILVSIARGVLSVPFHVSASGFSCILLSNIKFSMFYDGIGLFILKLLCLIPTSMLHGIYDTCLVLLMEFNINEENAEKTSVFINKKIIIHKYIKKIMNMNNFVVKNENERNKFVNICFRQNQTLLSTLFFLLAIMSYILCLFLFIYSFVNLKRKRYNRINNNAISVELYSNEIQIG
;
A
#
# COMPACT_ATOMS: atom_id res chain seq x y z
N MET A 1 27.12 -32.05 -11.31
CA MET A 1 28.29 -31.13 -11.36
C MET A 1 28.53 -30.56 -12.76
N LEU A 2 28.56 -31.35 -13.84
CA LEU A 2 28.69 -30.78 -15.20
C LEU A 2 27.47 -29.93 -15.64
N ASN A 3 26.24 -30.37 -15.33
CA ASN A 3 25.03 -29.61 -15.68
C ASN A 3 24.89 -28.28 -14.93
N SER A 4 25.39 -28.18 -13.69
CA SER A 4 25.40 -26.92 -12.94
C SER A 4 26.45 -25.94 -13.47
N PHE A 5 27.56 -26.45 -14.00
CA PHE A 5 28.61 -25.64 -14.63
C PHE A 5 28.17 -25.10 -16.00
N LEU A 6 27.51 -25.94 -16.80
CA LEU A 6 26.91 -25.54 -18.08
C LEU A 6 25.75 -24.54 -17.91
N LEU A 7 24.87 -24.73 -16.92
CA LEU A 7 23.82 -23.74 -16.63
C LEU A 7 24.40 -22.40 -16.15
N GLY A 8 25.46 -22.42 -15.32
CA GLY A 8 26.11 -21.20 -14.81
C GLY A 8 26.78 -20.36 -15.90
N ASN A 9 27.32 -20.99 -16.95
CA ASN A 9 27.93 -20.26 -18.07
C ASN A 9 26.90 -19.70 -19.05
N ILE A 10 25.75 -20.37 -19.22
CA ILE A 10 24.69 -19.93 -20.15
C ILE A 10 23.86 -18.76 -19.55
N THR A 11 23.66 -18.71 -18.23
CA THR A 11 22.94 -17.61 -17.57
C THR A 11 23.68 -16.28 -17.61
N ASN A 12 25.02 -16.29 -17.69
CA ASN A 12 25.83 -15.07 -17.75
C ASN A 12 25.82 -14.38 -19.13
N GLN A 13 25.52 -15.09 -20.21
CA GLN A 13 25.59 -14.51 -21.57
C GLN A 13 24.28 -13.87 -22.08
N TYR A 14 23.11 -14.30 -21.61
CA TYR A 14 21.83 -13.88 -22.21
C TYR A 14 20.92 -13.02 -21.33
N GLY A 15 21.35 -12.63 -20.13
CA GLY A 15 20.71 -11.56 -19.34
C GLY A 15 19.24 -11.76 -18.92
N THR A 16 18.63 -12.88 -19.28
CA THR A 16 17.30 -13.32 -18.86
C THR A 16 17.42 -14.62 -18.09
N ASN A 17 16.58 -14.82 -17.07
CA ASN A 17 16.35 -16.13 -16.44
C ASN A 17 15.95 -17.16 -17.52
N LEU A 18 16.92 -17.84 -18.15
CA LEU A 18 16.67 -18.93 -19.11
C LEU A 18 15.77 -20.02 -18.49
N ILE A 19 15.79 -20.13 -17.17
CA ILE A 19 14.98 -21.05 -16.38
C ILE A 19 13.51 -20.63 -16.39
N GLU A 20 13.20 -19.33 -16.28
CA GLU A 20 11.83 -18.86 -16.51
C GLU A 20 11.43 -19.08 -17.97
N TYR A 21 12.31 -18.81 -18.95
CA TYR A 21 12.00 -19.09 -20.36
C TYR A 21 11.67 -20.58 -20.60
N TYR A 22 12.36 -21.49 -19.92
CA TYR A 22 12.11 -22.93 -19.98
C TYR A 22 10.79 -23.33 -19.28
N ILE A 23 10.44 -22.68 -18.17
CA ILE A 23 9.16 -22.90 -17.46
C ILE A 23 7.99 -22.22 -18.21
N VAL A 24 8.24 -21.12 -18.90
CA VAL A 24 7.27 -20.28 -19.63
C VAL A 24 6.74 -20.95 -20.90
N ASN A 25 7.48 -21.90 -21.48
CA ASN A 25 7.02 -22.68 -22.64
C ASN A 25 6.03 -23.81 -22.29
N ASN A 26 5.71 -24.03 -21.00
CA ASN A 26 4.61 -24.91 -20.62
C ASN A 26 3.25 -24.20 -20.73
N SER A 27 2.25 -24.93 -21.20
CA SER A 27 0.86 -24.51 -21.52
C SER A 27 0.08 -23.77 -20.42
N ASP A 28 0.64 -23.60 -19.23
CA ASP A 28 -0.05 -23.03 -18.06
C ASP A 28 -0.04 -21.49 -18.01
N ASN A 29 0.86 -20.84 -18.76
CA ASN A 29 0.87 -19.37 -18.87
C ASN A 29 -0.40 -18.79 -19.49
N LYS A 30 -1.04 -19.55 -20.38
CA LYS A 30 -2.27 -19.13 -21.04
C LYS A 30 -3.42 -19.02 -20.02
N LYS A 31 -3.52 -19.98 -19.11
CA LYS A 31 -4.56 -20.03 -18.07
C LYS A 31 -4.45 -18.88 -17.06
N ILE A 32 -3.24 -18.46 -16.71
CA ILE A 32 -3.03 -17.40 -15.70
C ILE A 32 -3.35 -16.02 -16.28
N SER A 33 -2.97 -15.76 -17.53
CA SER A 33 -3.42 -14.59 -18.27
C SER A 33 -4.95 -14.53 -18.38
N GLU A 34 -5.59 -15.69 -18.61
CA GLU A 34 -7.05 -15.82 -18.66
C GLU A 34 -7.73 -15.53 -17.30
N TYR A 35 -7.17 -15.98 -16.17
CA TYR A 35 -7.70 -15.63 -14.84
C TYR A 35 -7.55 -14.16 -14.49
N PHE A 36 -6.41 -13.54 -14.83
CA PHE A 36 -6.18 -12.11 -14.61
C PHE A 36 -7.14 -11.25 -15.43
N LEU A 37 -7.30 -11.61 -16.71
CA LEU A 37 -8.26 -10.99 -17.60
C LEU A 37 -9.70 -11.20 -17.07
N GLY A 38 -10.02 -12.39 -16.60
CA GLY A 38 -11.33 -12.68 -15.99
C GLY A 38 -11.61 -11.82 -14.75
N PHE A 39 -10.66 -11.68 -13.84
CA PHE A 39 -10.83 -10.87 -12.62
C PHE A 39 -10.97 -9.37 -12.93
N THR A 40 -10.14 -8.84 -13.82
CA THR A 40 -10.24 -7.44 -14.27
C THR A 40 -11.55 -7.17 -15.00
N ILE A 41 -12.00 -8.10 -15.85
CA ILE A 41 -13.33 -8.02 -16.49
C ILE A 41 -14.44 -8.02 -15.45
N ILE A 42 -14.39 -8.86 -14.42
CA ILE A 42 -15.42 -8.89 -13.36
C ILE A 42 -15.49 -7.54 -12.62
N ILE A 43 -14.34 -6.94 -12.27
CA ILE A 43 -14.32 -5.62 -11.63
C ILE A 43 -14.90 -4.55 -12.54
N VAL A 44 -14.49 -4.54 -13.82
CA VAL A 44 -15.02 -3.60 -14.82
C VAL A 44 -16.53 -3.77 -14.97
N LEU A 45 -17.03 -5.01 -15.07
CA LEU A 45 -18.45 -5.31 -15.19
C LEU A 45 -19.25 -4.92 -13.95
N LEU A 46 -18.71 -5.13 -12.74
CA LEU A 46 -19.34 -4.68 -11.49
C LEU A 46 -19.46 -3.15 -11.46
N LEU A 47 -18.40 -2.44 -11.82
CA LEU A 47 -18.39 -0.97 -11.84
C LEU A 47 -19.29 -0.41 -12.96
N PHE A 48 -19.31 -1.07 -14.12
CA PHE A 48 -20.24 -0.76 -15.20
C PHE A 48 -21.70 -0.98 -14.78
N TYR A 49 -21.99 -2.05 -14.04
CA TYR A 49 -23.33 -2.32 -13.52
C TYR A 49 -23.80 -1.22 -12.56
N TYR A 50 -22.92 -0.75 -11.66
CA TYR A 50 -23.29 0.27 -10.66
C TYR A 50 -23.35 1.70 -11.21
N TYR A 51 -22.47 2.07 -12.15
CA TYR A 51 -22.29 3.45 -12.61
C TYR A 51 -22.55 3.67 -14.11
N GLY A 52 -22.95 2.63 -14.84
CA GLY A 52 -23.14 2.67 -16.29
C GLY A 52 -21.83 2.98 -17.03
N ILE A 53 -21.95 3.71 -18.16
CA ILE A 53 -20.81 4.15 -18.99
C ILE A 53 -19.80 4.99 -18.19
N ASN A 54 -20.25 5.74 -17.19
CA ASN A 54 -19.37 6.55 -16.35
C ASN A 54 -18.47 5.68 -15.44
N GLY A 55 -18.88 4.44 -15.17
CA GLY A 55 -18.06 3.47 -14.43
C GLY A 55 -16.74 3.16 -15.15
N GLU A 56 -16.74 3.11 -16.48
CA GLU A 56 -15.52 2.83 -17.26
C GLU A 56 -14.49 3.94 -17.10
N LEU A 57 -14.93 5.20 -17.21
CA LEU A 57 -14.04 6.37 -17.04
C LEU A 57 -13.39 6.39 -15.66
N ILE A 58 -14.16 6.04 -14.62
CA ILE A 58 -13.69 5.95 -13.24
C ILE A 58 -12.65 4.82 -13.08
N VAL A 59 -12.90 3.65 -13.67
CA VAL A 59 -11.93 2.53 -13.63
C VAL A 59 -10.65 2.92 -14.36
N ILE A 60 -10.78 3.50 -15.56
CA ILE A 60 -9.65 3.92 -16.37
C ILE A 60 -8.83 4.94 -15.58
N SER A 61 -9.45 5.98 -15.02
CA SER A 61 -8.72 6.98 -14.23
C SER A 61 -8.04 6.38 -12.98
N ALA A 62 -8.61 5.32 -12.41
CA ALA A 62 -8.07 4.66 -11.23
C ALA A 62 -6.84 3.79 -11.54
N VAL A 63 -6.89 3.07 -12.67
CA VAL A 63 -5.88 2.07 -13.09
C VAL A 63 -4.78 2.69 -13.95
N PHE A 64 -5.07 3.76 -14.68
CA PHE A 64 -4.16 4.41 -15.62
C PHE A 64 -2.79 4.79 -15.03
N PRO A 65 -2.68 5.36 -13.81
CA PRO A 65 -1.38 5.66 -13.20
C PRO A 65 -0.49 4.41 -13.04
N SER A 66 -1.08 3.29 -12.61
CA SER A 66 -0.37 2.02 -12.48
C SER A 66 0.11 1.50 -13.83
N LEU A 67 -0.71 1.64 -14.89
CA LEU A 67 -0.31 1.27 -16.25
C LEU A 67 0.87 2.10 -16.76
N ILE A 68 0.92 3.41 -16.46
CA ILE A 68 2.08 4.25 -16.80
C ILE A 68 3.34 3.74 -16.12
N ILE A 69 3.28 3.43 -14.83
CA ILE A 69 4.45 2.92 -14.08
C ILE A 69 4.91 1.58 -14.66
N ILE A 70 3.98 0.67 -14.96
CA ILE A 70 4.29 -0.61 -15.62
C ILE A 70 4.95 -0.36 -16.98
N TYR A 71 4.42 0.57 -17.78
CA TYR A 71 4.97 0.94 -19.08
C TYR A 71 6.40 1.47 -18.98
N VAL A 72 6.67 2.36 -18.02
CA VAL A 72 8.01 2.93 -17.76
C VAL A 72 9.01 1.84 -17.33
N LEU A 73 8.55 0.87 -16.53
CA LEU A 73 9.39 -0.22 -16.01
C LEU A 73 9.45 -1.45 -16.92
N ARG A 74 8.73 -1.46 -18.06
CA ARG A 74 8.53 -2.64 -18.91
C ARG A 74 9.85 -3.35 -19.23
N LYS A 75 10.87 -2.61 -19.65
CA LYS A 75 12.15 -3.19 -20.10
C LYS A 75 12.81 -3.96 -18.97
N GLN A 76 12.78 -3.41 -17.76
CA GLN A 76 13.37 -4.02 -16.58
C GLN A 76 12.53 -5.19 -16.07
N ILE A 77 11.20 -5.11 -16.17
CA ILE A 77 10.31 -6.24 -15.86
C ILE A 77 10.66 -7.44 -16.74
N TYR A 78 10.81 -7.22 -18.06
CA TYR A 78 11.17 -8.28 -19.00
C TYR A 78 12.53 -8.93 -18.70
N THR A 79 13.53 -8.14 -18.32
CA THR A 79 14.89 -8.68 -18.11
C THR A 79 15.10 -9.32 -16.75
N GLU A 80 14.49 -8.79 -15.68
CA GLU A 80 14.81 -9.21 -14.31
C GLU A 80 13.82 -10.15 -13.63
N LEU A 81 12.54 -10.07 -14.00
CA LEU A 81 11.46 -10.72 -13.24
C LEU A 81 10.52 -11.54 -14.11
N GLY A 82 10.34 -11.17 -15.38
CA GLY A 82 9.33 -11.75 -16.25
C GLY A 82 7.93 -11.17 -16.00
N ILE A 83 7.13 -11.06 -17.07
CA ILE A 83 5.76 -10.52 -16.98
C ILE A 83 4.89 -11.37 -16.06
N ARG A 84 5.02 -12.70 -16.13
CA ARG A 84 4.20 -13.62 -15.35
C ARG A 84 4.37 -13.37 -13.85
N SER A 85 5.61 -13.48 -13.35
CA SER A 85 5.92 -13.25 -11.95
C SER A 85 5.52 -11.85 -11.50
N PHE A 86 5.74 -10.84 -12.36
CA PHE A 86 5.23 -9.49 -12.09
C PHE A 86 3.70 -9.48 -11.93
N SER A 87 2.93 -10.06 -12.86
CA SER A 87 1.47 -10.07 -12.82
C SER A 87 0.90 -10.85 -11.64
N GLU A 88 1.50 -11.98 -11.27
CA GLU A 88 1.07 -12.77 -10.11
C GLU A 88 1.29 -12.00 -8.80
N LEU A 89 2.45 -11.35 -8.66
CA LEU A 89 2.73 -10.49 -7.51
C LEU A 89 1.81 -9.25 -7.46
N PHE A 90 1.45 -8.68 -8.61
CA PHE A 90 0.46 -7.61 -8.69
C PHE A 90 -0.90 -8.08 -8.15
N ILE A 91 -1.34 -9.28 -8.54
CA ILE A 91 -2.59 -9.87 -8.04
C ILE A 91 -2.49 -10.12 -6.53
N ILE A 92 -1.38 -10.68 -6.05
CA ILE A 92 -1.17 -10.92 -4.61
C ILE A 92 -1.25 -9.60 -3.82
N GLY A 93 -0.61 -8.54 -4.31
CA GLY A 93 -0.72 -7.22 -3.69
C GLY A 93 -2.15 -6.67 -3.69
N SER A 94 -2.86 -6.86 -4.80
CA SER A 94 -4.27 -6.46 -4.97
C SER A 94 -5.19 -7.21 -3.99
N THR A 95 -5.04 -8.52 -3.84
CA THR A 95 -5.86 -9.33 -2.94
C THR A 95 -5.60 -9.00 -1.47
N PHE A 96 -4.33 -8.78 -1.10
CA PHE A 96 -4.00 -8.34 0.25
C PHE A 96 -4.62 -6.99 0.56
N SER A 97 -4.59 -6.01 -0.36
CA SER A 97 -5.28 -4.72 -0.18
C SER A 97 -6.74 -4.91 0.24
N VAL A 98 -7.51 -5.72 -0.50
CA VAL A 98 -8.91 -6.02 -0.14
C VAL A 98 -9.02 -6.61 1.28
N ILE A 99 -8.22 -7.64 1.59
CA ILE A 99 -8.27 -8.32 2.88
C ILE A 99 -7.96 -7.36 4.03
N ILE A 100 -6.94 -6.52 3.86
CA ILE A 100 -6.45 -5.62 4.90
C ILE A 100 -7.38 -4.46 5.10
N THR A 101 -7.90 -3.85 4.04
CA THR A 101 -8.92 -2.81 4.17
C THR A 101 -10.11 -3.35 4.95
N LEU A 102 -10.63 -4.53 4.59
CA LEU A 102 -11.73 -5.15 5.33
C LEU A 102 -11.38 -5.47 6.79
N ALA A 103 -10.18 -6.02 7.05
CA ALA A 103 -9.76 -6.39 8.39
C ALA A 103 -9.46 -5.18 9.28
N LEU A 104 -8.70 -4.19 8.79
CA LEU A 104 -8.35 -2.97 9.51
C LEU A 104 -9.58 -2.13 9.78
N GLU A 105 -10.46 -1.91 8.80
CA GLU A 105 -11.72 -1.21 9.04
C GLU A 105 -12.53 -1.93 10.12
N SER A 106 -12.68 -3.26 10.03
CA SER A 106 -13.41 -4.05 11.04
C SER A 106 -12.78 -3.95 12.43
N ILE A 107 -11.46 -4.01 12.54
CA ILE A 107 -10.74 -3.88 13.83
C ILE A 107 -10.90 -2.47 14.37
N VAL A 108 -10.75 -1.44 13.55
CA VAL A 108 -10.92 -0.04 13.96
C VAL A 108 -12.35 0.20 14.44
N PHE A 109 -13.37 -0.26 13.70
CA PHE A 109 -14.76 -0.19 14.13
C PHE A 109 -15.01 -0.95 15.44
N TYR A 110 -14.43 -2.14 15.59
CA TYR A 110 -14.57 -2.94 16.81
C TYR A 110 -13.91 -2.25 18.02
N MET A 111 -12.70 -1.72 17.86
CA MET A 111 -11.98 -0.99 18.91
C MET A 111 -12.71 0.28 19.33
N LEU A 112 -13.33 0.99 18.38
CA LEU A 112 -14.18 2.13 18.69
C LEU A 112 -15.40 1.70 19.53
N LYS A 113 -16.07 0.61 19.13
CA LYS A 113 -17.27 0.11 19.82
C LYS A 113 -17.00 -0.43 21.23
N LEU A 114 -15.85 -1.06 21.45
CA LEU A 114 -15.45 -1.61 22.76
C LEU A 114 -15.22 -0.53 23.81
N ASN A 115 -14.66 0.61 23.39
CA ASN A 115 -14.42 1.71 24.31
C ASN A 115 -15.71 2.40 24.76
N ASP A 116 -16.74 2.46 23.89
CA ASP A 116 -18.05 3.01 24.25
C ASP A 116 -18.76 2.14 25.30
N TYR A 117 -18.64 0.81 25.21
CA TYR A 117 -19.29 -0.12 26.14
C TYR A 117 -18.75 -0.06 27.58
N ASN A 118 -17.51 0.41 27.78
CA ASN A 118 -16.89 0.52 29.10
C ASN A 118 -17.20 1.86 29.80
N GLU A 119 -17.61 2.90 29.06
CA GLU A 119 -18.01 4.19 29.65
C GLU A 119 -19.50 4.24 30.01
N ASP A 120 -20.37 3.49 29.32
CA ASP A 120 -21.83 3.51 29.53
C ASP A 120 -22.36 2.56 30.62
N ALA A 121 -21.50 1.84 31.34
CA ALA A 121 -21.95 0.93 32.41
C ALA A 121 -22.56 1.65 33.64
N ASN A 122 -22.52 2.99 33.71
CA ASN A 122 -23.06 3.78 34.83
C ASN A 122 -24.03 4.92 34.42
N SER A 123 -24.35 5.09 33.14
CA SER A 123 -25.30 6.11 32.68
C SER A 123 -26.21 5.55 31.61
N ASN A 124 -27.52 5.60 31.85
CA ASN A 124 -28.58 5.20 30.91
C ASN A 124 -28.71 6.13 29.68
N SER A 125 -27.59 6.63 29.14
CA SER A 125 -27.56 7.50 27.97
C SER A 125 -27.15 6.70 26.74
N GLU A 126 -27.94 6.83 25.67
CA GLU A 126 -27.77 6.11 24.41
C GLU A 126 -26.39 6.34 23.76
N ILE A 127 -25.79 5.25 23.32
CA ILE A 127 -24.45 5.11 22.72
C ILE A 127 -24.31 5.98 21.46
N SER A 128 -23.47 7.01 21.54
CA SER A 128 -23.06 7.81 20.38
C SER A 128 -21.75 7.27 19.79
N ILE A 129 -21.82 6.68 18.59
CA ILE A 129 -20.65 6.19 17.84
C ILE A 129 -19.90 7.37 17.19
N HIS A 130 -19.38 8.28 17.99
CA HIS A 130 -18.53 9.37 17.51
C HIS A 130 -17.12 9.17 18.04
N CYS A 131 -16.15 9.00 17.12
CA CYS A 131 -14.73 8.76 17.35
C CYS A 131 -14.23 9.20 18.74
N ASN A 132 -13.84 8.22 19.56
CA ASN A 132 -13.42 8.41 20.95
C ASN A 132 -12.14 9.27 21.14
N CYS A 133 -11.52 9.75 20.07
CA CYS A 133 -10.47 10.77 20.16
C CYS A 133 -11.03 12.17 20.49
N ILE A 134 -12.30 12.46 20.14
CA ILE A 134 -12.98 13.72 20.47
C ILE A 134 -13.79 13.61 21.76
N SER A 135 -14.27 12.41 22.12
CA SER A 135 -14.90 12.14 23.42
C SER A 135 -13.92 12.18 24.60
N ASN A 136 -12.61 12.10 24.31
CA ASN A 136 -11.51 12.49 25.19
C ASN A 136 -11.49 14.02 25.47
N SER A 137 -12.67 14.64 25.51
CA SER A 137 -12.90 15.94 26.15
C SER A 137 -12.32 15.95 27.57
N SER A 138 -12.18 14.79 28.23
CA SER A 138 -11.46 14.64 29.49
C SER A 138 -10.05 15.25 29.45
N PHE A 139 -9.27 15.05 28.38
CA PHE A 139 -7.92 15.61 28.25
C PHE A 139 -7.95 17.11 27.95
N ILE A 140 -8.88 17.56 27.10
CA ILE A 140 -9.03 18.98 26.78
C ILE A 140 -9.48 19.77 28.02
N ILE A 141 -10.41 19.21 28.79
CA ILE A 141 -10.90 19.76 30.07
C ILE A 141 -9.77 19.74 31.12
N LYS A 142 -8.99 18.65 31.21
CA LYS A 142 -7.93 18.48 32.22
C LYS A 142 -6.68 19.31 31.97
N TYR A 143 -6.22 19.43 30.72
CA TYR A 143 -4.96 20.07 30.36
C TYR A 143 -5.12 21.44 29.68
N GLY A 144 -6.35 21.84 29.39
CA GLY A 144 -6.69 23.03 28.63
C GLY A 144 -6.66 22.78 27.12
N CYS A 145 -7.29 23.70 26.38
CA CYS A 145 -7.55 23.63 24.94
C CYS A 145 -6.32 23.21 24.10
N ILE A 146 -5.22 23.97 24.20
CA ILE A 146 -4.02 23.77 23.36
C ILE A 146 -3.26 22.49 23.73
N LYS A 147 -3.03 22.25 25.03
CA LYS A 147 -2.25 21.08 25.49
C LYS A 147 -3.02 19.78 25.27
N GLY A 148 -4.33 19.79 25.53
CA GLY A 148 -5.21 18.65 25.26
C GLY A 148 -5.30 18.34 23.77
N LEU A 149 -5.37 19.38 22.91
CA LEU A 149 -5.33 19.23 21.46
C LEU A 149 -4.04 18.56 20.99
N ILE A 150 -2.88 19.09 21.39
CA ILE A 150 -1.57 18.55 21.01
C ILE A 150 -1.46 17.09 21.45
N TYR A 151 -1.89 16.77 22.67
CA TYR A 151 -1.85 15.40 23.18
C TYR A 151 -2.73 14.45 22.37
N CYS A 152 -3.95 14.88 22.02
CA CYS A 152 -4.85 14.10 21.18
C CYS A 152 -4.26 13.86 19.77
N LEU A 153 -3.72 14.92 19.15
CA LEU A 153 -3.05 14.81 17.85
C LEU A 153 -1.86 13.85 17.91
N ILE A 154 -1.03 13.90 18.95
CA ILE A 154 0.10 12.97 19.11
C ILE A 154 -0.40 11.51 19.22
N ILE A 155 -1.45 11.26 20.00
CA ILE A 155 -2.01 9.90 20.13
C ILE A 155 -2.56 9.42 18.80
N MET A 156 -3.33 10.26 18.08
CA MET A 156 -3.84 9.91 16.76
C MET A 156 -2.69 9.62 15.80
N ILE A 157 -1.69 10.50 15.74
CA ILE A 157 -0.50 10.34 14.91
C ILE A 157 0.21 9.03 15.22
N ILE A 158 0.50 8.71 16.48
CA ILE A 158 1.17 7.45 16.84
C ILE A 158 0.30 6.24 16.46
N LYS A 159 -1.00 6.28 16.78
CA LYS A 159 -1.92 5.17 16.53
C LYS A 159 -2.06 4.90 15.03
N TYR A 160 -2.31 5.93 14.23
CA TYR A 160 -2.50 5.79 12.79
C TYR A 160 -1.18 5.44 12.08
N ILE A 161 -0.05 6.07 12.45
CA ILE A 161 1.25 5.75 11.87
C ILE A 161 1.63 4.29 12.12
N VAL A 162 1.56 3.87 13.38
CA VAL A 162 2.05 2.54 13.77
C VAL A 162 1.10 1.45 13.29
N ILE A 163 -0.22 1.65 13.37
CA ILE A 163 -1.16 0.60 12.99
C ILE A 163 -1.32 0.54 11.48
N ILE A 164 -1.69 1.64 10.82
CA ILE A 164 -2.00 1.61 9.39
C ILE A 164 -0.72 1.49 8.57
N GLY A 165 0.23 2.43 8.77
CA GLY A 165 1.45 2.48 7.96
C GLY A 165 2.27 1.19 8.03
N LEU A 166 2.44 0.62 9.23
CA LEU A 166 3.21 -0.63 9.38
C LEU A 166 2.47 -1.86 8.86
N ILE A 167 1.17 -1.99 9.12
CA ILE A 167 0.39 -3.16 8.66
C ILE A 167 0.32 -3.16 7.15
N GLU A 168 0.03 -2.02 6.51
CA GLU A 168 -0.03 -1.93 5.06
C GLU A 168 1.31 -2.24 4.40
N GLU A 169 2.42 -1.66 4.88
CA GLU A 169 3.74 -1.98 4.34
C GLU A 169 4.12 -3.43 4.56
N LEU A 170 3.90 -3.97 5.76
CA LEU A 170 4.19 -5.37 6.06
C LEU A 170 3.44 -6.30 5.11
N SER A 171 2.17 -6.01 4.88
CA SER A 171 1.31 -6.81 4.04
C SER A 171 1.68 -6.80 2.56
N LYS A 172 2.08 -5.65 2.01
CA LYS A 172 2.63 -5.60 0.64
C LYS A 172 3.85 -6.50 0.49
N LEU A 173 4.62 -6.67 1.56
CA LEU A 173 5.82 -7.50 1.57
C LEU A 173 5.56 -8.98 1.83
N ILE A 174 4.37 -9.38 2.30
CA ILE A 174 3.99 -10.80 2.42
C ILE A 174 4.08 -11.49 1.06
N GLY A 175 3.72 -10.78 -0.02
CA GLY A 175 3.87 -11.29 -1.39
C GLY A 175 5.32 -11.67 -1.73
N LEU A 176 6.32 -11.05 -1.10
CA LEU A 176 7.73 -11.36 -1.33
C LEU A 176 8.19 -12.66 -0.66
N LEU A 177 7.38 -13.28 0.19
CA LEU A 177 7.64 -14.62 0.74
C LEU A 177 7.54 -15.72 -0.33
N THR A 178 6.88 -15.43 -1.45
CA THR A 178 6.80 -16.30 -2.63
C THR A 178 8.12 -16.37 -3.41
N LEU A 179 9.06 -15.48 -3.11
CA LEU A 179 10.30 -15.32 -3.88
C LEU A 179 11.39 -16.24 -3.34
N LYS A 180 12.02 -16.98 -4.25
CA LYS A 180 13.16 -17.88 -4.02
C LYS A 180 14.38 -17.33 -4.75
N TYR A 181 15.54 -17.42 -4.10
CA TYR A 181 16.80 -16.88 -4.61
C TYR A 181 17.77 -17.98 -5.05
N GLU A 182 17.57 -19.18 -4.50
CA GLU A 182 18.42 -20.32 -4.72
C GLU A 182 17.69 -21.30 -5.62
N LEU A 183 18.39 -21.81 -6.64
CA LEU A 183 17.76 -22.70 -7.63
C LEU A 183 17.31 -24.03 -7.03
N TYR A 184 17.98 -24.49 -5.97
CA TYR A 184 17.62 -25.74 -5.29
C TYR A 184 16.35 -25.61 -4.43
N ASP A 185 15.98 -24.39 -4.04
CA ASP A 185 14.71 -24.13 -3.34
C ASP A 185 13.50 -24.21 -4.28
N LEU A 186 13.72 -24.21 -5.60
CA LEU A 186 12.69 -24.45 -6.58
C LEU A 186 12.35 -25.93 -6.55
N ASN A 187 11.32 -26.27 -5.78
CA ASN A 187 10.76 -27.61 -5.80
C ASN A 187 10.27 -27.89 -7.22
N ILE A 188 10.80 -28.88 -7.94
CA ILE A 188 10.46 -29.11 -9.37
C ILE A 188 8.98 -29.49 -9.54
N LYS A 189 8.30 -29.89 -8.45
CA LYS A 189 6.84 -30.11 -8.39
C LYS A 189 6.04 -28.84 -8.00
N SER A 190 6.64 -27.66 -8.05
CA SER A 190 6.24 -26.51 -7.23
C SER A 190 4.85 -25.94 -7.51
N ASN A 191 4.23 -25.57 -6.39
CA ASN A 191 3.03 -24.77 -6.27
C ASN A 191 3.06 -23.52 -7.15
N PHE A 192 1.88 -23.09 -7.59
CA PHE A 192 1.60 -21.89 -8.39
C PHE A 192 2.20 -20.56 -7.86
N PHE A 193 2.81 -20.52 -6.67
CA PHE A 193 3.18 -19.32 -5.95
C PHE A 193 4.67 -19.24 -5.59
N THR A 194 5.57 -19.89 -6.33
CA THR A 194 7.01 -19.72 -6.10
C THR A 194 7.72 -19.14 -7.31
N HIS A 195 8.39 -18.00 -7.13
CA HIS A 195 9.08 -17.29 -8.20
C HIS A 195 10.58 -17.25 -7.95
N TYR A 196 11.37 -17.53 -8.98
CA TYR A 196 12.82 -17.42 -8.91
C TYR A 196 13.29 -16.00 -9.21
N ILE A 197 14.14 -15.44 -8.37
CA ILE A 197 14.75 -14.13 -8.58
C ILE A 197 16.26 -14.22 -8.36
N SER A 198 17.00 -13.88 -9.40
CA SER A 198 18.47 -13.92 -9.43
C SER A 198 19.14 -12.61 -9.04
N SER A 199 18.40 -11.50 -8.94
CA SER A 199 18.99 -10.17 -8.74
C SER A 199 18.26 -9.32 -7.68
N ASN A 200 19.01 -8.47 -6.98
CA ASN A 200 18.44 -7.44 -6.10
C ASN A 200 17.40 -6.58 -6.84
N TYR A 201 17.65 -6.32 -8.12
CA TYR A 201 16.78 -5.49 -8.94
C TYR A 201 15.42 -6.19 -9.21
N GLY A 202 15.44 -7.49 -9.54
CA GLY A 202 14.22 -8.30 -9.67
C GLY A 202 13.43 -8.35 -8.37
N TYR A 203 14.10 -8.42 -7.21
CA TYR A 203 13.45 -8.38 -5.90
C TYR A 203 12.74 -7.04 -5.65
N VAL A 204 13.38 -5.92 -6.01
CA VAL A 204 12.77 -4.59 -5.88
C VAL A 204 11.58 -4.44 -6.82
N LEU A 205 11.69 -4.90 -8.07
CA LEU A 205 10.57 -4.89 -9.02
C LEU A 205 9.39 -5.74 -8.54
N SER A 206 9.66 -6.83 -7.83
CA SER A 206 8.63 -7.66 -7.21
C SER A 206 7.83 -6.89 -6.14
N GLY A 207 8.54 -6.15 -5.29
CA GLY A 207 7.92 -5.26 -4.30
C GLY A 207 7.12 -4.13 -4.92
N ILE A 208 7.65 -3.52 -5.98
CA ILE A 208 6.93 -2.51 -6.78
C ILE A 208 5.66 -3.11 -7.36
N SER A 209 5.70 -4.35 -7.86
CA SER A 209 4.52 -5.02 -8.41
C SER A 209 3.43 -5.23 -7.36
N CYS A 210 3.78 -5.81 -6.20
CA CYS A 210 2.83 -5.96 -5.08
C CYS A 210 2.23 -4.62 -4.67
N SER A 211 3.06 -3.58 -4.55
CA SER A 211 2.61 -2.26 -4.13
C SER A 211 1.72 -1.57 -5.17
N LEU A 212 2.00 -1.74 -6.46
CA LEU A 212 1.14 -1.27 -7.55
C LEU A 212 -0.24 -1.92 -7.50
N GLY A 213 -0.29 -3.25 -7.33
CA GLY A 213 -1.55 -3.97 -7.19
C GLY A 213 -2.35 -3.47 -6.00
N PHE A 214 -1.69 -3.34 -4.85
CA PHE A 214 -2.28 -2.82 -3.63
C PHE A 214 -2.88 -1.42 -3.84
N ALA A 215 -2.07 -0.47 -4.33
CA ALA A 215 -2.49 0.91 -4.52
C ALA A 215 -3.58 1.06 -5.58
N THR A 216 -3.61 0.20 -6.59
CA THR A 216 -4.65 0.22 -7.64
C THR A 216 -6.01 -0.15 -7.04
N VAL A 217 -6.09 -1.24 -6.29
CA VAL A 217 -7.33 -1.67 -5.63
C VAL A 217 -7.79 -0.64 -4.61
N GLU A 218 -6.85 -0.13 -3.81
CA GLU A 218 -7.15 0.91 -2.84
C GLU A 218 -7.73 2.15 -3.54
N ASN A 219 -7.11 2.62 -4.63
CA ASN A 219 -7.62 3.76 -5.39
C ASN A 219 -9.04 3.52 -5.92
N ILE A 220 -9.33 2.31 -6.44
CA ILE A 220 -10.69 1.93 -6.87
C ILE A 220 -11.66 1.95 -5.68
N ALA A 221 -11.27 1.42 -4.53
CA ALA A 221 -12.12 1.39 -3.33
C ALA A 221 -12.48 2.80 -2.84
N TYR A 222 -11.52 3.75 -2.87
CA TYR A 222 -11.79 5.15 -2.55
C TYR A 222 -12.81 5.79 -3.49
N LEU A 223 -12.79 5.43 -4.78
CA LEU A 223 -13.75 5.95 -5.75
C LEU A 223 -15.14 5.37 -5.55
N ILE A 224 -15.25 4.08 -5.25
CA ILE A 224 -16.54 3.44 -4.93
C ILE A 224 -17.20 4.12 -3.71
N ASN A 225 -16.38 4.58 -2.77
CA ASN A 225 -16.83 5.25 -1.54
C ASN A 225 -16.98 6.78 -1.67
N CYS A 226 -16.66 7.36 -2.83
CA CYS A 226 -16.77 8.79 -3.07
C CYS A 226 -18.22 9.21 -3.36
N ASP A 227 -18.49 10.51 -3.29
CA ASP A 227 -19.81 11.08 -3.54
C ASP A 227 -20.34 10.70 -4.94
N ASN A 228 -21.66 10.69 -5.12
CA ASN A 228 -22.32 10.43 -6.40
C ASN A 228 -21.97 11.45 -7.52
N ASP A 229 -21.11 12.44 -7.24
CA ASP A 229 -20.64 13.44 -8.19
C ASP A 229 -19.43 12.89 -8.96
N ILE A 230 -19.69 12.40 -10.18
CA ILE A 230 -18.69 11.80 -11.07
C ILE A 230 -17.50 12.72 -11.32
N TYR A 231 -17.71 14.05 -11.40
CA TYR A 231 -16.61 14.99 -11.61
C TYR A 231 -15.64 14.98 -10.43
N LYS A 232 -16.18 14.97 -9.20
CA LYS A 232 -15.35 14.83 -8.00
C LYS A 232 -14.66 13.48 -7.94
N MET A 233 -15.35 12.39 -8.29
CA MET A 233 -14.74 11.06 -8.34
C MET A 233 -13.54 11.03 -9.28
N ILE A 234 -13.68 11.57 -10.51
CA ILE A 234 -12.58 11.62 -11.48
C ILE A 234 -11.42 12.47 -10.95
N LEU A 235 -11.69 13.65 -10.39
CA LEU A 235 -10.65 14.51 -9.81
C LEU A 235 -9.91 13.83 -8.65
N VAL A 236 -10.65 13.17 -7.75
CA VAL A 236 -10.06 12.38 -6.65
C VAL A 236 -9.23 11.24 -7.20
N SER A 237 -9.72 10.54 -8.23
CA SER A 237 -9.00 9.45 -8.90
C SER A 237 -7.67 9.92 -9.46
N ILE A 238 -7.66 11.07 -10.16
CA ILE A 238 -6.46 11.65 -10.75
C ILE A 238 -5.50 12.10 -9.65
N ALA A 239 -6.00 12.82 -8.64
CA ALA A 239 -5.19 13.30 -7.53
C ALA A 239 -4.52 12.14 -6.78
N ARG A 240 -5.28 11.09 -6.43
CA ARG A 240 -4.72 9.87 -5.82
C ARG A 240 -3.80 9.11 -6.78
N GLY A 241 -4.12 9.08 -8.06
CA GLY A 241 -3.29 8.49 -9.09
C GLY A 241 -1.91 9.14 -9.23
N VAL A 242 -1.82 10.46 -9.04
CA VAL A 242 -0.56 11.22 -9.10
C VAL A 242 0.18 11.22 -7.76
N LEU A 243 -0.54 11.22 -6.65
CA LEU A 243 0.05 11.34 -5.31
C LEU A 243 0.17 9.97 -4.62
N SER A 244 -0.95 9.34 -4.28
CA SER A 244 -0.98 8.08 -3.53
C SER A 244 -0.30 6.94 -4.29
N VAL A 245 -0.66 6.64 -5.55
CA VAL A 245 -0.09 5.47 -6.26
C VAL A 245 1.45 5.51 -6.33
N PRO A 246 2.09 6.60 -6.79
CA PRO A 246 3.55 6.70 -6.77
C PRO A 246 4.16 6.64 -5.37
N PHE A 247 3.42 7.10 -4.36
CA PHE A 247 3.86 7.03 -2.97
C PHE A 247 3.92 5.59 -2.45
N HIS A 248 2.86 4.79 -2.64
CA HIS A 248 2.88 3.37 -2.27
C HIS A 248 4.04 2.65 -2.96
N VAL A 249 4.24 2.92 -4.25
CA VAL A 249 5.35 2.34 -5.03
C VAL A 249 6.71 2.76 -4.47
N SER A 250 6.88 4.03 -4.12
CA SER A 250 8.14 4.57 -3.59
C SER A 250 8.43 4.02 -2.20
N ALA A 251 7.43 3.97 -1.31
CA ALA A 251 7.57 3.46 0.05
C ALA A 251 7.97 1.98 0.04
N SER A 252 7.17 1.13 -0.61
CA SER A 252 7.47 -0.30 -0.66
C SER A 252 8.69 -0.59 -1.51
N GLY A 253 8.92 0.16 -2.59
CA GLY A 253 10.14 0.06 -3.40
C GLY A 253 11.40 0.35 -2.60
N PHE A 254 11.38 1.41 -1.77
CA PHE A 254 12.50 1.75 -0.88
C PHE A 254 12.72 0.66 0.19
N SER A 255 11.66 0.18 0.84
CA SER A 255 11.72 -0.98 1.75
C SER A 255 12.39 -2.18 1.09
N CYS A 256 12.00 -2.47 -0.16
CA CYS A 256 12.54 -3.60 -0.91
C CYS A 256 14.01 -3.41 -1.29
N ILE A 257 14.45 -2.18 -1.56
CA ILE A 257 15.87 -1.91 -1.82
C ILE A 257 16.69 -2.23 -0.57
N LEU A 258 16.26 -1.74 0.60
CA LEU A 258 16.93 -2.03 1.88
C LEU A 258 16.96 -3.54 2.18
N LEU A 259 15.80 -4.20 2.05
CA LEU A 259 15.68 -5.65 2.23
C LEU A 259 16.51 -6.45 1.23
N SER A 260 16.59 -6.01 -0.03
CA SER A 260 17.40 -6.69 -1.06
C SER A 260 18.89 -6.63 -0.74
N ASN A 261 19.37 -5.50 -0.21
CA ASN A 261 20.78 -5.36 0.15
C ASN A 261 21.15 -6.32 1.29
N ILE A 262 20.24 -6.54 2.23
CA ILE A 262 20.41 -7.50 3.33
C ILE A 262 20.33 -8.93 2.81
N LYS A 263 19.28 -9.28 2.05
CA LYS A 263 19.08 -10.66 1.56
C LYS A 263 20.21 -11.15 0.66
N PHE A 264 20.77 -10.26 -0.16
CA PHE A 264 21.85 -10.60 -1.08
C PHE A 264 23.25 -10.25 -0.52
N SER A 265 23.35 -9.80 0.72
CA SER A 265 24.64 -9.75 1.43
C SER A 265 24.90 -11.11 2.08
N MET A 266 26.05 -11.72 1.80
CA MET A 266 26.44 -13.08 2.24
C MET A 266 26.61 -13.26 3.76
N PHE A 267 26.12 -12.33 4.59
CA PHE A 267 26.42 -12.30 6.01
C PHE A 267 25.14 -12.30 6.84
N TYR A 268 25.06 -13.32 7.72
CA TYR A 268 24.15 -13.52 8.85
C TYR A 268 22.84 -14.28 8.60
N ASP A 269 22.82 -15.53 9.07
CA ASP A 269 21.60 -16.22 9.48
C ASP A 269 21.32 -16.00 10.97
N GLY A 270 20.05 -15.82 11.36
CA GLY A 270 19.61 -15.77 12.76
C GLY A 270 18.65 -14.63 13.12
N ILE A 271 18.37 -14.48 14.42
CA ILE A 271 17.43 -13.49 14.99
C ILE A 271 17.83 -12.04 14.63
N GLY A 272 19.14 -11.75 14.55
CA GLY A 272 19.63 -10.43 14.14
C GLY A 272 19.18 -10.02 12.74
N LEU A 273 19.07 -10.97 11.80
CA LEU A 273 18.57 -10.72 10.46
C LEU A 273 17.09 -10.35 10.45
N PHE A 274 16.29 -10.98 11.33
CA PHE A 274 14.88 -10.65 11.48
C PHE A 274 14.69 -9.21 11.99
N ILE A 275 15.45 -8.83 13.03
CA ILE A 275 15.42 -7.46 13.57
C ILE A 275 15.85 -6.46 12.49
N LEU A 276 16.91 -6.75 11.75
CA LEU A 276 17.40 -5.86 10.69
C LEU A 276 16.37 -5.70 9.55
N LYS A 277 15.67 -6.78 9.17
CA LYS A 277 14.56 -6.73 8.21
C LYS A 277 13.41 -5.85 8.72
N LEU A 278 13.05 -5.97 10.00
CA LEU A 278 12.03 -5.12 10.61
C LEU A 278 12.46 -3.65 10.62
N LEU A 279 13.72 -3.36 10.96
CA LEU A 279 14.26 -2.00 10.96
C LEU A 279 14.23 -1.33 9.59
N CYS A 280 14.30 -2.11 8.50
CA CYS A 280 14.17 -1.58 7.13
C CYS A 280 12.75 -1.11 6.79
N LEU A 281 11.75 -1.53 7.55
CA LEU A 281 10.35 -1.14 7.37
C LEU A 281 9.98 0.11 8.13
N ILE A 282 10.70 0.42 9.21
CA ILE A 282 10.34 1.55 10.09
C ILE A 282 10.32 2.87 9.31
N PRO A 283 11.37 3.25 8.53
CA PRO A 283 11.37 4.55 7.86
C PRO A 283 10.20 4.71 6.87
N THR A 284 9.92 3.68 6.09
CA THR A 284 8.86 3.69 5.08
C THR A 284 7.48 3.64 5.69
N SER A 285 7.27 2.79 6.70
CA SER A 285 6.02 2.72 7.46
C SER A 285 5.71 4.04 8.16
N MET A 286 6.73 4.71 8.72
CA MET A 286 6.56 6.02 9.36
C MET A 286 6.18 7.09 8.34
N LEU A 287 6.90 7.21 7.22
CA LEU A 287 6.55 8.18 6.18
C LEU A 287 5.16 7.92 5.62
N HIS A 288 4.84 6.66 5.32
CA HIS A 288 3.53 6.26 4.82
C HIS A 288 2.42 6.60 5.81
N GLY A 289 2.59 6.19 7.06
CA GLY A 289 1.65 6.51 8.12
C GLY A 289 1.46 8.01 8.35
N ILE A 290 2.52 8.82 8.25
CA ILE A 290 2.42 10.29 8.38
C ILE A 290 1.54 10.84 7.26
N TYR A 291 1.77 10.39 6.03
CA TYR A 291 1.01 10.82 4.86
C TYR A 291 -0.48 10.51 5.03
N ASP A 292 -0.83 9.25 5.34
CA ASP A 292 -2.24 8.85 5.52
C ASP A 292 -2.90 9.56 6.70
N THR A 293 -2.20 9.65 7.83
CA THR A 293 -2.74 10.31 9.02
C THR A 293 -3.02 11.79 8.73
N CYS A 294 -2.11 12.48 8.04
CA CYS A 294 -2.31 13.88 7.68
C CYS A 294 -3.51 14.04 6.73
N LEU A 295 -3.69 13.14 5.75
CA LEU A 295 -4.85 13.17 4.86
C LEU A 295 -6.17 12.91 5.60
N VAL A 296 -6.22 11.93 6.50
CA VAL A 296 -7.40 11.66 7.33
C VAL A 296 -7.73 12.86 8.19
N LEU A 297 -6.74 13.45 8.86
CA LEU A 297 -6.92 14.65 9.69
C LEU A 297 -7.42 15.84 8.86
N LEU A 298 -6.88 16.06 7.66
CA LEU A 298 -7.36 17.10 6.74
C LEU A 298 -8.84 16.94 6.39
N MET A 299 -9.27 15.70 6.13
CA MET A 299 -10.69 15.42 5.84
C MET A 299 -11.57 15.71 7.06
N GLU A 300 -11.15 15.30 8.26
CA GLU A 300 -11.89 15.57 9.50
C GLU A 300 -11.99 17.08 9.78
N PHE A 301 -10.95 17.87 9.48
CA PHE A 301 -11.01 19.32 9.67
C PHE A 301 -11.89 20.03 8.65
N ASN A 302 -11.93 19.60 7.39
CA ASN A 302 -12.70 20.31 6.36
C ASN A 302 -14.22 20.05 6.42
N ILE A 303 -14.68 18.90 6.95
CA ILE A 303 -16.11 18.55 7.08
C ILE A 303 -16.88 19.56 7.97
N ASN A 304 -16.18 20.27 8.87
CA ASN A 304 -16.79 21.21 9.81
C ASN A 304 -17.17 22.57 9.20
N GLU A 305 -16.71 22.92 7.99
CA GLU A 305 -17.02 24.22 7.37
C GLU A 305 -18.33 24.24 6.57
N GLU A 306 -18.67 23.15 5.88
CA GLU A 306 -19.76 23.19 4.89
C GLU A 306 -21.13 22.72 5.40
N ASN A 307 -21.23 21.98 6.51
CA ASN A 307 -22.50 21.38 6.93
C ASN A 307 -22.66 21.16 8.44
N ALA A 308 -23.23 22.15 9.13
CA ALA A 308 -24.10 21.88 10.29
C ALA A 308 -25.55 21.57 9.84
N GLU A 309 -25.88 21.76 8.55
CA GLU A 309 -27.26 21.64 8.03
C GLU A 309 -27.49 20.48 7.05
N LYS A 310 -26.48 20.00 6.27
CA LYS A 310 -26.65 18.86 5.33
C LYS A 310 -26.00 17.53 5.77
N THR A 311 -25.32 17.50 6.91
CA THR A 311 -24.66 16.29 7.46
C THR A 311 -25.65 15.19 7.86
N SER A 312 -26.91 15.55 8.16
CA SER A 312 -28.00 14.60 8.41
C SER A 312 -28.37 13.75 7.17
N VAL A 313 -28.11 14.25 5.95
CA VAL A 313 -28.40 13.53 4.69
C VAL A 313 -27.24 12.65 4.26
N PHE A 314 -26.00 13.05 4.56
CA PHE A 314 -24.78 12.28 4.22
C PHE A 314 -24.64 11.00 5.05
N ILE A 315 -24.99 11.07 6.34
CA ILE A 315 -25.01 9.91 7.23
C ILE A 315 -26.03 8.87 6.71
N ASN A 316 -27.15 9.30 6.12
CA ASN A 316 -28.18 8.41 5.57
C ASN A 316 -27.76 7.60 4.32
N LYS A 317 -26.76 8.03 3.53
CA LYS A 317 -26.24 7.25 2.38
C LYS A 317 -25.12 6.29 2.77
N LYS A 318 -24.20 6.68 3.67
CA LYS A 318 -23.27 5.72 4.30
C LYS A 318 -24.05 4.63 5.04
N ILE A 319 -25.22 4.96 5.60
CA ILE A 319 -26.19 4.01 6.16
C ILE A 319 -26.72 2.99 5.15
N ILE A 320 -26.65 3.16 3.82
CA ILE A 320 -27.16 2.14 2.87
C ILE A 320 -26.16 0.99 2.68
N ILE A 321 -24.87 1.31 2.49
CA ILE A 321 -23.80 0.30 2.47
C ILE A 321 -23.63 -0.31 3.87
N HIS A 322 -23.68 0.53 4.90
CA HIS A 322 -23.71 0.09 6.28
C HIS A 322 -25.02 -0.64 6.64
N LYS A 323 -26.13 -0.45 5.92
CA LYS A 323 -27.39 -1.23 6.03
C LYS A 323 -27.22 -2.60 5.42
N TYR A 324 -26.53 -2.73 4.28
CA TYR A 324 -26.24 -4.03 3.69
C TYR A 324 -25.28 -4.83 4.58
N ILE A 325 -24.24 -4.19 5.14
CA ILE A 325 -23.36 -4.79 6.15
C ILE A 325 -24.12 -5.05 7.47
N LYS A 326 -24.98 -4.14 7.94
CA LYS A 326 -25.90 -4.34 9.10
C LYS A 326 -26.90 -5.46 8.89
N LYS A 327 -27.37 -5.68 7.66
CA LYS A 327 -28.33 -6.72 7.30
C LYS A 327 -27.64 -8.08 7.23
N ILE A 328 -26.36 -8.10 6.88
CA ILE A 328 -25.49 -9.27 7.01
C ILE A 328 -25.11 -9.51 8.49
N MET A 329 -24.97 -8.45 9.31
CA MET A 329 -24.51 -8.52 10.71
C MET A 329 -25.59 -8.30 11.79
N ASN A 330 -26.87 -8.35 11.43
CA ASN A 330 -28.03 -8.31 12.34
C ASN A 330 -27.99 -7.27 13.49
N MET A 331 -27.68 -6.00 13.20
CA MET A 331 -27.63 -4.94 14.22
C MET A 331 -28.73 -3.88 14.03
N ASN A 332 -29.74 -3.92 14.89
CA ASN A 332 -30.91 -3.02 14.86
C ASN A 332 -30.68 -1.66 15.55
N ASN A 333 -31.26 -0.62 14.94
CA ASN A 333 -31.69 0.71 15.42
C ASN A 333 -30.88 1.46 16.50
N PHE A 334 -30.21 2.56 16.09
CA PHE A 334 -29.88 3.70 16.97
C PHE A 334 -29.85 4.98 16.13
N VAL A 335 -30.60 6.01 16.53
CA VAL A 335 -30.60 7.38 16.00
C VAL A 335 -30.37 8.32 17.17
N VAL A 336 -29.33 9.15 17.06
CA VAL A 336 -28.74 9.99 18.12
C VAL A 336 -29.53 11.28 18.32
N LYS A 337 -29.71 11.73 19.58
CA LYS A 337 -30.43 12.97 19.94
C LYS A 337 -29.64 14.02 20.73
N ASN A 338 -28.34 13.87 21.01
CA ASN A 338 -27.58 14.81 21.87
C ASN A 338 -26.25 15.31 21.27
N GLU A 339 -26.30 16.06 20.16
CA GLU A 339 -25.11 16.67 19.49
C GLU A 339 -24.77 18.12 19.96
N ASN A 340 -25.68 18.82 20.64
CA ASN A 340 -25.61 20.29 20.69
C ASN A 340 -24.60 20.93 21.67
N GLU A 341 -24.16 20.24 22.73
CA GLU A 341 -23.26 20.85 23.73
C GLU A 341 -21.77 20.53 23.53
N ARG A 342 -21.43 19.30 23.10
CA ARG A 342 -20.04 18.91 22.79
C ARG A 342 -19.48 19.64 21.56
N ASN A 343 -20.34 19.86 20.56
CA ASN A 343 -19.97 20.59 19.34
C ASN A 343 -19.59 22.05 19.61
N LYS A 344 -20.10 22.69 20.67
CA LYS A 344 -19.74 24.08 20.99
C LYS A 344 -18.29 24.23 21.47
N PHE A 345 -17.79 23.34 22.32
CA PHE A 345 -16.46 23.50 22.93
C PHE A 345 -15.32 23.13 21.97
N VAL A 346 -15.50 22.05 21.20
CA VAL A 346 -14.56 21.64 20.14
C VAL A 346 -14.51 22.72 19.05
N ASN A 347 -15.65 23.27 18.65
CA ASN A 347 -15.67 24.35 17.66
C ASN A 347 -14.95 25.62 18.13
N ILE A 348 -14.99 25.99 19.41
CA ILE A 348 -14.28 27.19 19.88
C ILE A 348 -12.76 27.00 19.82
N CYS A 349 -12.27 25.84 20.24
CA CYS A 349 -10.85 25.51 20.26
C CYS A 349 -10.24 25.34 18.87
N PHE A 350 -10.96 24.68 17.97
CA PHE A 350 -10.43 24.35 16.64
C PHE A 350 -10.61 25.47 15.62
N ARG A 351 -11.72 26.21 15.67
CA ARG A 351 -12.07 27.18 14.62
C ARG A 351 -11.07 28.32 14.48
N GLN A 352 -10.42 28.75 15.57
CA GLN A 352 -9.39 29.80 15.50
C GLN A 352 -8.09 29.34 14.81
N ASN A 353 -7.78 28.04 14.83
CA ASN A 353 -6.52 27.49 14.32
C ASN A 353 -6.70 26.51 13.15
N GLN A 354 -7.92 26.32 12.66
CA GLN A 354 -8.26 25.28 11.68
C GLN A 354 -7.49 25.46 10.37
N THR A 355 -7.47 26.68 9.81
CA THR A 355 -6.74 26.96 8.55
C THR A 355 -5.25 26.72 8.69
N LEU A 356 -4.66 27.14 9.82
CA LEU A 356 -3.25 26.91 10.13
C LEU A 356 -2.96 25.41 10.26
N LEU A 357 -3.81 24.68 10.97
CA LEU A 357 -3.65 23.25 11.24
C LEU A 357 -3.83 22.41 9.97
N SER A 358 -4.83 22.72 9.15
CA SER A 358 -5.00 22.10 7.83
C SER A 358 -3.81 22.40 6.92
N THR A 359 -3.33 23.65 6.88
CA THR A 359 -2.13 23.99 6.09
C THR A 359 -0.90 23.19 6.58
N LEU A 360 -0.72 23.05 7.89
CA LEU A 360 0.36 22.28 8.48
C LEU A 360 0.28 20.80 8.10
N PHE A 361 -0.88 20.15 8.23
CA PHE A 361 -1.04 18.74 7.86
C PHE A 361 -0.85 18.51 6.37
N PHE A 362 -1.32 19.42 5.53
CA PHE A 362 -1.08 19.36 4.08
C PHE A 362 0.41 19.43 3.75
N LEU A 363 1.14 20.37 4.37
CA LEU A 363 2.58 20.48 4.20
C LEU A 363 3.31 19.22 4.70
N LEU A 364 2.91 18.65 5.84
CA LEU A 364 3.50 17.41 6.37
C LEU A 364 3.25 16.21 5.44
N ALA A 365 2.05 16.08 4.88
CA ALA A 365 1.74 15.05 3.90
C ALA A 365 2.64 15.16 2.65
N ILE A 366 2.74 16.37 2.08
CA ILE A 366 3.60 16.62 0.90
C ILE A 366 5.07 16.37 1.23
N MET A 367 5.55 16.83 2.39
CA MET A 367 6.94 16.61 2.80
C MET A 367 7.25 15.12 2.96
N SER A 368 6.33 14.35 3.56
CA SER A 368 6.47 12.90 3.67
C SER A 368 6.54 12.22 2.30
N TYR A 369 5.66 12.63 1.39
CA TYR A 369 5.65 12.17 0.00
C TYR A 369 6.98 12.43 -0.71
N ILE A 370 7.44 13.69 -0.72
CA ILE A 370 8.66 14.10 -1.42
C ILE A 370 9.87 13.39 -0.83
N LEU A 371 9.97 13.29 0.50
CA LEU A 371 11.08 12.63 1.17
C LEU A 371 11.13 11.14 0.81
N CYS A 372 9.98 10.45 0.83
CA CYS A 372 9.91 9.04 0.46
C CYS A 372 10.29 8.81 -1.00
N LEU A 373 9.75 9.63 -1.91
CA LEU A 373 10.06 9.58 -3.34
C LEU A 373 11.55 9.83 -3.61
N PHE A 374 12.14 10.82 -2.93
CA PHE A 374 13.56 11.13 -3.04
C PHE A 374 14.43 9.97 -2.56
N LEU A 375 14.14 9.41 -1.38
CA LEU A 375 14.86 8.25 -0.84
C LEU A 375 14.77 7.05 -1.78
N PHE A 376 13.57 6.77 -2.32
CA PHE A 376 13.37 5.73 -3.30
C PHE A 376 14.22 5.95 -4.57
N ILE A 377 14.09 7.11 -5.23
CA ILE A 377 14.82 7.41 -6.47
C ILE A 377 16.34 7.34 -6.23
N TYR A 378 16.83 7.97 -5.17
CA TYR A 378 18.26 7.99 -4.83
C TYR A 378 18.79 6.56 -4.63
N SER A 379 18.10 5.74 -3.83
CA SER A 379 18.48 4.36 -3.59
C SER A 379 18.35 3.48 -4.83
N PHE A 380 17.34 3.71 -5.67
CA PHE A 380 17.11 2.97 -6.90
C PHE A 380 18.19 3.26 -7.96
N VAL A 381 18.58 4.52 -8.12
CA VAL A 381 19.70 4.92 -9.00
C VAL A 381 21.01 4.30 -8.51
N ASN A 382 21.26 4.32 -7.20
CA ASN A 382 22.45 3.68 -6.63
C ASN A 382 22.46 2.17 -6.85
N LEU A 383 21.31 1.50 -6.72
CA LEU A 383 21.18 0.08 -7.02
C LEU A 383 21.49 -0.21 -8.50
N LYS A 384 20.97 0.61 -9.41
CA LYS A 384 21.24 0.52 -10.85
C LYS A 384 22.73 0.70 -11.17
N ARG A 385 23.41 1.66 -10.53
CA ARG A 385 24.85 1.89 -10.71
C ARG A 385 25.68 0.71 -10.22
N LYS A 386 25.37 0.17 -9.04
CA LYS A 386 26.05 -1.03 -8.49
C LYS A 386 25.93 -2.22 -9.44
N ARG A 387 24.75 -2.40 -10.05
CA ARG A 387 24.52 -3.46 -11.03
C ARG A 387 25.39 -3.28 -12.28
N TYR A 388 25.41 -2.08 -12.86
CA TYR A 388 26.21 -1.80 -14.06
C TYR A 388 27.70 -2.10 -13.82
N ASN A 389 28.23 -1.70 -12.66
CA ASN A 389 29.61 -1.99 -12.29
C ASN A 389 29.90 -3.50 -12.15
N ARG A 390 28.98 -4.29 -11.60
CA ARG A 390 29.14 -5.76 -11.54
C ARG A 390 29.20 -6.38 -12.95
N ILE A 391 28.31 -5.95 -13.85
CA ILE A 391 28.26 -6.48 -15.22
C ILE A 391 29.58 -6.16 -15.94
N ASN A 392 30.07 -4.93 -15.85
CA ASN A 392 31.34 -4.54 -16.47
C ASN A 392 32.53 -5.31 -15.89
N ASN A 393 32.61 -5.47 -14.57
CA ASN A 393 33.69 -6.23 -13.93
C ASN A 393 33.66 -7.72 -14.35
N ASN A 394 32.47 -8.32 -14.44
CA ASN A 394 32.33 -9.70 -14.91
C ASN A 394 32.73 -9.83 -16.39
N ALA A 395 32.33 -8.89 -17.25
CA ALA A 395 32.73 -8.89 -18.65
C ALA A 395 34.26 -8.85 -18.82
N ILE A 396 34.94 -7.98 -18.07
CA ILE A 396 36.40 -7.88 -18.05
C ILE A 396 37.03 -9.20 -17.56
N SER A 397 36.48 -9.82 -16.51
CA SER A 397 37.01 -11.10 -16.00
C SER A 397 36.88 -12.23 -17.03
N VAL A 398 35.76 -12.32 -17.75
CA VAL A 398 35.55 -13.32 -18.80
C VAL A 398 36.51 -13.11 -19.96
N GLU A 399 36.75 -11.85 -20.35
CA GLU A 399 37.72 -11.50 -21.40
C GLU A 399 39.15 -11.90 -21.00
N LEU A 400 39.56 -11.63 -19.75
CA LEU A 400 40.86 -12.06 -19.23
C LEU A 400 41.02 -13.59 -19.21
N TYR A 401 40.01 -14.33 -18.74
CA TYR A 401 40.04 -15.80 -18.75
C TYR A 401 40.07 -16.37 -20.18
N SER A 402 39.37 -15.74 -21.13
CA SER A 402 39.41 -16.18 -22.53
C SER A 402 40.78 -15.97 -23.18
N ASN A 403 41.51 -14.93 -22.78
CA ASN A 403 42.86 -14.66 -23.27
C ASN A 403 43.91 -15.58 -22.63
N GLU A 404 43.77 -15.95 -21.35
CA GLU A 404 44.65 -16.95 -20.72
C GLU A 404 44.51 -18.34 -21.34
N ILE A 405 43.30 -18.76 -21.73
CA ILE A 405 43.05 -20.05 -22.38
C ILE A 405 43.61 -20.11 -23.81
N GLN A 406 43.81 -18.98 -24.49
CA GLN A 406 44.43 -18.95 -25.82
C GLN A 406 45.97 -18.98 -25.80
N ILE A 407 46.59 -18.81 -24.63
CA ILE A 407 48.05 -18.77 -24.46
C ILE A 407 48.62 -20.10 -23.93
N GLY A 408 47.77 -21.04 -23.49
CA GLY A 408 48.14 -22.42 -23.12
C GLY A 408 47.71 -23.42 -24.18
#